data_AF-A0A2E2K1Q6-F1
#
_entry.id   AF-A0A2E2K1Q6-F1
#
_cell.length_a   1.000
_cell.length_b   1.000
_cell.length_c   1.000
_cell.angle_alpha   90.00
_cell.angle_beta   90.00
_cell.angle_gamma   90.00
#
_symmetry.space_group_name_H-M   'P 1'
#
loop_
_entity.id
_entity.type
_entity.pdbx_description
1 polymer ?
#
loop_
_entity_poly.entity_id
_entity_poly.type
_entity_poly.pdbx_seq_one_letter_code
_entity_poly.pdbx_strand_id
1 'polypeptide(L)'
;MMQKNGNVVSLKNFQSASRQAALDDISAQAFMFLREQAQENKLPMRDVLLEHLLGIALVIKAVEGQDESARVLREIAQQINGDPTT
;
A
#
# COMPACT_ATOMS: atom_id res chain seq x y z
N MET A 1 2.06 -15.82 -43.39
CA MET A 1 2.80 -15.10 -42.33
C MET A 1 1.84 -14.90 -41.16
N MET A 2 2.03 -15.62 -40.06
CA MET A 2 1.15 -15.55 -38.89
C MET A 2 1.83 -14.68 -37.82
N GLN A 3 1.19 -13.55 -37.48
CA GLN A 3 1.63 -12.65 -36.41
C GLN A 3 1.61 -13.40 -35.07
N LYS A 4 2.75 -13.43 -34.38
CA LYS A 4 2.93 -14.07 -33.08
C LYS A 4 3.17 -13.03 -31.99
N ASN A 5 2.21 -12.11 -31.78
CA ASN A 5 2.32 -11.04 -30.77
C ASN A 5 1.20 -11.04 -29.71
N GLY A 6 0.47 -12.15 -29.53
CA GLY A 6 -0.75 -12.17 -28.72
C GLY A 6 -0.69 -12.70 -27.27
N ASN A 7 0.47 -13.09 -26.73
CA ASN A 7 0.48 -13.88 -25.47
C ASN A 7 1.29 -13.30 -24.29
N VAL A 8 2.17 -12.32 -24.52
CA VAL A 8 3.08 -11.81 -23.47
C VAL A 8 2.42 -10.72 -22.61
N VAL A 9 1.44 -9.99 -23.16
CA VAL A 9 0.72 -8.93 -22.45
C VAL A 9 -0.27 -9.50 -21.44
N SER A 10 -0.88 -10.66 -21.73
CA SER A 10 -1.85 -11.32 -20.85
C SER A 10 -1.22 -11.86 -19.56
N LEU A 11 -0.03 -12.48 -19.66
CA LEU A 11 0.66 -13.07 -18.50
C LEU A 11 1.18 -12.02 -17.52
N LYS A 12 1.71 -10.89 -18.00
CA LYS A 12 2.20 -9.80 -17.13
C LYS A 12 1.07 -9.15 -16.35
N ASN A 13 -0.06 -8.91 -17.01
CA ASN A 13 -1.25 -8.33 -16.37
C ASN A 13 -1.89 -9.30 -15.35
N PHE A 14 -1.84 -10.61 -15.62
CA PHE A 14 -2.31 -11.62 -14.67
C PHE A 14 -1.40 -11.73 -13.44
N GLN A 15 -0.07 -11.71 -13.64
CA GLN A 15 0.90 -11.73 -12.53
C GLN A 15 0.83 -10.47 -11.67
N SER A 16 0.64 -9.29 -12.26
CA SER A 16 0.46 -8.05 -11.50
C SER A 16 -0.85 -8.05 -10.73
N ALA A 17 -1.95 -8.51 -11.32
CA ALA A 17 -3.24 -8.65 -10.63
C ALA A 17 -3.15 -9.64 -9.46
N SER A 18 -2.49 -10.78 -9.65
CA SER A 18 -2.29 -11.77 -8.58
C SER A 18 -1.39 -11.25 -7.46
N ARG A 19 -0.35 -10.47 -7.79
CA ARG A 19 0.51 -9.84 -6.78
C ARG A 19 -0.24 -8.76 -5.99
N GLN A 20 -1.05 -7.94 -6.66
CA GLN A 20 -1.83 -6.91 -5.99
C GLN A 20 -2.87 -7.54 -5.06
N ALA A 21 -3.56 -8.60 -5.49
CA ALA A 21 -4.50 -9.34 -4.64
C ALA A 21 -3.82 -9.87 -3.36
N ALA A 22 -2.61 -10.42 -3.46
CA ALA A 22 -1.86 -10.86 -2.30
C ALA A 22 -1.49 -9.69 -1.35
N LEU A 23 -1.13 -8.53 -1.90
CA LEU A 23 -0.88 -7.32 -1.09
C LEU A 23 -2.15 -6.84 -0.38
N ASP A 24 -3.28 -6.84 -1.08
CA ASP A 24 -4.57 -6.43 -0.55
C ASP A 24 -5.01 -7.36 0.58
N ASP A 25 -4.88 -8.68 0.41
CA ASP A 25 -5.22 -9.69 1.42
C ASP A 25 -4.38 -9.53 2.70
N ILE A 26 -3.06 -9.36 2.56
CA ILE A 26 -2.16 -9.14 3.71
C ILE A 26 -2.52 -7.84 4.43
N SER A 27 -2.78 -6.78 3.66
CA SER A 27 -3.13 -5.47 4.20
C SER A 27 -4.46 -5.50 4.96
N ALA A 28 -5.45 -6.23 4.42
CA ALA A 28 -6.73 -6.43 5.08
C ALA A 28 -6.58 -7.21 6.40
N GLN A 29 -5.76 -8.27 6.42
CA GLN A 29 -5.49 -9.03 7.64
C GLN A 29 -4.81 -8.17 8.72
N ALA A 30 -3.80 -7.38 8.34
CA ALA A 30 -3.12 -6.47 9.25
C ALA A 30 -4.10 -5.42 9.84
N PHE A 31 -4.97 -4.85 9.00
CA PHE A 31 -5.98 -3.91 9.45
C PHE A 31 -6.97 -4.53 10.44
N MET A 32 -7.45 -5.76 10.16
CA MET A 32 -8.36 -6.49 11.04
C MET A 32 -7.72 -6.73 12.42
N PHE A 33 -6.45 -7.16 12.44
CA PHE A 33 -5.70 -7.34 13.67
C PHE A 33 -5.56 -6.03 14.47
N LEU A 34 -5.16 -4.93 13.83
CA LEU A 34 -5.04 -3.63 14.50
C LEU A 34 -6.38 -3.18 15.10
N ARG A 35 -7.50 -3.44 14.39
CA ARG A 35 -8.84 -3.11 14.86
C ARG A 35 -9.24 -3.90 16.09
N GLU A 36 -8.98 -5.20 16.10
CA GLU A 36 -9.26 -6.07 17.24
C GLU A 36 -8.44 -5.62 18.46
N GLN A 37 -7.15 -5.35 18.27
CA GLN A 37 -6.27 -4.87 19.34
C GLN A 37 -6.71 -3.50 19.90
N ALA A 38 -7.13 -2.58 19.03
CA ALA A 38 -7.67 -1.29 19.47
C ALA A 38 -8.94 -1.47 20.32
N GLN A 39 -9.84 -2.36 19.91
CA GLN A 39 -11.07 -2.66 20.65
C GLN A 39 -10.79 -3.31 22.01
N GLU A 40 -9.92 -4.32 22.05
CA GLU A 40 -9.54 -5.02 23.29
C GLU A 40 -8.92 -4.07 24.33
N ASN A 41 -8.11 -3.12 23.86
CA ASN A 41 -7.43 -2.14 24.71
C ASN A 41 -8.25 -0.85 24.92
N LYS A 42 -9.47 -0.77 24.38
CA LYS A 42 -10.35 0.42 24.45
C LYS A 42 -9.69 1.69 23.92
N LEU A 43 -8.87 1.56 22.88
CA LEU A 43 -8.18 2.66 22.22
C LEU A 43 -8.96 3.15 21.00
N PRO A 44 -8.96 4.46 20.69
CA PRO A 44 -9.52 4.96 19.45
C PRO A 44 -8.75 4.40 18.24
N MET A 45 -9.47 3.79 17.29
CA MET A 45 -8.84 3.20 16.10
C MET A 45 -8.02 4.24 15.30
N ARG A 46 -8.50 5.49 15.24
CA ARG A 46 -7.81 6.59 14.58
C ARG A 46 -6.39 6.78 15.14
N ASP A 47 -6.23 6.72 16.45
CA ASP A 47 -4.94 6.98 17.10
C ASP A 47 -3.97 5.82 16.84
N VAL A 48 -4.47 4.57 16.87
CA VAL A 48 -3.69 3.37 16.52
C VAL A 48 -3.21 3.43 15.07
N LEU A 49 -4.06 3.84 14.13
CA LEU A 49 -3.69 3.96 12.72
C LEU A 49 -2.65 5.07 12.49
N LEU A 50 -2.79 6.22 13.16
CA LEU A 50 -1.83 7.31 13.06
C LEU A 50 -0.45 6.90 13.58
N GLU A 51 -0.41 6.21 14.73
CA GLU A 51 0.85 5.68 15.27
C GLU A 51 1.49 4.65 14.34
N HIS A 52 0.68 3.75 13.76
CA HIS A 52 1.19 2.75 12.82
C HIS A 52 1.77 3.38 11.55
N LEU A 53 1.08 4.39 10.98
CA LEU A 53 1.58 5.14 9.82
C LEU A 53 2.89 5.88 10.13
N LEU A 54 3.00 6.48 11.32
CA LEU A 54 4.23 7.12 11.77
C LEU A 54 5.38 6.10 11.87
N GLY A 55 5.12 4.94 12.48
CA GLY A 55 6.09 3.85 12.57
C GLY A 55 6.60 3.41 11.19
N ILE A 56 5.71 3.21 10.22
CA ILE A 56 6.08 2.87 8.84
C ILE A 56 6.95 3.97 8.21
N ALA A 57 6.55 5.24 8.34
CA ALA A 57 7.31 6.36 7.78
C ALA A 57 8.73 6.46 8.37
N LEU A 58 8.87 6.19 9.68
CA LEU A 58 10.16 6.15 10.36
C LEU A 58 11.04 4.98 9.87
N VAL A 59 10.46 3.81 9.64
CA VAL A 59 11.18 2.66 9.08
C VAL A 59 11.70 2.97 7.67
N ILE A 60 10.86 3.53 6.79
CA ILE A 60 11.27 3.94 5.43
C ILE A 60 12.41 4.95 5.53
N LYS A 61 12.27 5.97 6.37
CA LYS A 61 13.32 6.98 6.57
C LYS A 61 14.64 6.35 7.04
N ALA A 62 14.58 5.38 7.94
CA ALA A 62 15.77 4.73 8.50
C ALA A 62 16.48 3.81 7.49
N VAL A 63 15.73 3.12 6.63
CA VAL A 63 16.26 2.14 5.66
C VAL A 63 16.66 2.81 4.35
N GLU A 64 15.84 3.73 3.85
CA GLU A 64 15.94 4.29 2.50
C GLU A 64 16.32 5.77 2.48
N GLY A 65 16.30 6.43 3.64
CA GLY A 65 16.68 7.83 3.80
C GLY A 65 15.50 8.80 3.76
N GLN A 66 15.80 10.07 4.06
CA GLN A 66 14.79 11.12 4.23
C GLN A 66 14.08 11.49 2.92
N ASP A 67 14.82 11.56 1.81
CA ASP A 67 14.26 11.96 0.51
C ASP A 67 13.24 10.93 0.01
N GLU A 68 13.52 9.65 0.25
CA GLU A 68 12.65 8.55 -0.15
C GLU A 68 11.38 8.49 0.69
N SER A 69 11.50 8.65 2.01
CA SER A 69 10.35 8.81 2.91
C SER A 69 9.44 9.97 2.47
N ALA A 70 10.02 11.12 2.10
CA ALA A 70 9.26 12.26 1.59
C ALA A 70 8.61 11.98 0.23
N ARG A 71 9.25 11.21 -0.67
CA ARG A 71 8.69 10.79 -1.96
C ARG A 71 7.46 9.92 -1.75
N VAL A 72 7.55 8.87 -0.92
CA VAL A 72 6.45 7.95 -0.64
C VAL A 72 5.25 8.69 -0.06
N LEU A 73 5.45 9.60 0.91
CA LEU A 73 4.36 10.38 1.49
C LEU A 73 3.69 11.30 0.46
N ARG A 74 4.44 11.88 -0.48
CA ARG A 74 3.88 12.67 -1.58
C ARG A 74 3.03 11.81 -2.52
N GLU A 75 3.49 10.61 -2.86
CA GLU A 75 2.75 9.69 -3.73
C GLU A 75 1.42 9.24 -3.10
N ILE A 76 1.44 8.92 -1.79
CA ILE A 76 0.22 8.63 -1.03
C ILE A 76 -0.73 9.84 -1.06
N ALA A 77 -0.22 11.04 -0.81
CA ALA A 77 -1.02 12.26 -0.84
C ALA A 77 -1.63 12.52 -2.24
N GLN A 78 -0.90 12.24 -3.32
CA GLN A 78 -1.41 12.35 -4.69
C GLN A 78 -2.54 11.34 -4.94
N GLN A 79 -2.37 10.08 -4.54
CA GLN A 79 -3.39 9.05 -4.70
C GLN A 79 -4.69 9.39 -3.95
N ILE A 80 -4.59 10.00 -2.76
CA ILE A 80 -5.76 10.41 -1.97
C ILE A 80 -6.50 11.58 -2.63
N ASN A 81 -5.78 12.55 -3.16
CA ASN A 81 -6.37 13.76 -3.74
C ASN A 81 -6.91 13.54 -5.17
N GLY A 82 -6.65 12.38 -5.76
CA GLY A 82 -6.92 12.11 -7.17
C GLY A 82 -5.90 12.79 -8.09
N ASP A 83 -5.65 12.18 -9.26
CA ASP A 83 -4.83 12.80 -10.29
C ASP A 83 -5.48 14.12 -10.74
N PRO A 84 -4.79 15.28 -10.78
CA PRO A 84 -5.37 16.55 -11.26
C PRO A 84 -5.73 16.56 -12.76
N THR A 85 -5.67 15.42 -13.44
CA THR A 85 -5.81 15.26 -14.90
C THR A 85 -7.03 14.43 -15.35
N THR A 86 -8.00 14.19 -14.47
CA THR A 86 -9.35 13.69 -14.87
C THR A 86 -10.43 14.72 -14.59
#